data_AF-A0A098BX46-F1
#
_entry.id   AF-A0A098BX46-F1
#
_cell.length_a   1.000
_cell.length_b   1.000
_cell.length_c   1.000
_cell.angle_alpha   90.00
_cell.angle_beta   90.00
_cell.angle_gamma   90.00
#
_symmetry.space_group_name_H-M   'P 1'
#
loop_
_entity.id
_entity.type
_entity.pdbx_description
1 polymer ?
#
loop_
_entity_poly.entity_id
_entity_poly.type
_entity_poly.pdbx_seq_one_letter_code
_entity_poly.pdbx_strand_id
1 'polypeptide(L)'
;MDPMETDPPDGDTESFFEQLLDEAAGPFFLDLDGRTIVVDVPSADGACTLDTAVTHTELLDALVGQDLADDILDVYEDRPVSELATLIDRIRAHFGLLVPPLGGFLRLVETIDLYGEAIERDLIDRNLNLYDWVREHEKTPWDKLFRFLERPIEGGYYTAALAADLELAERHAQWEAEHGKPTGAGRPSLVGWTRERDTDTAILETLRRIEAAVFQASPKIKGRGPKTPRPLPRPLTARERYDKYRLYVEHDDIASKVLGSRYKRLSLPDPTDD
;
A
#
# COMPACT_ATOMS: atom_id res chain seq x y z
N MET A 1 -29.30 -29.31 -12.48
CA MET A 1 -28.32 -28.33 -12.95
C MET A 1 -28.14 -27.39 -11.78
N ASP A 2 -27.25 -27.79 -10.88
CA ASP A 2 -26.85 -26.95 -9.75
C ASP A 2 -25.99 -25.79 -10.27
N PRO A 3 -26.19 -24.58 -9.77
CA PRO A 3 -25.28 -23.48 -10.05
C PRO A 3 -23.95 -23.79 -9.36
N MET A 4 -22.87 -23.79 -10.16
CA MET A 4 -21.49 -23.80 -9.65
C MET A 4 -21.33 -22.63 -8.69
N GLU A 5 -21.24 -22.97 -7.41
CA GLU A 5 -20.64 -22.17 -6.36
C GLU A 5 -19.16 -22.05 -6.75
N THR A 6 -18.79 -20.92 -7.33
CA THR A 6 -17.39 -20.54 -7.46
C THR A 6 -16.98 -19.99 -6.11
N ASP A 7 -16.32 -20.83 -5.31
CA ASP A 7 -15.51 -20.37 -4.20
C ASP A 7 -14.58 -19.23 -4.69
N PRO A 8 -14.40 -18.15 -3.91
CA PRO A 8 -13.37 -17.17 -4.21
C PRO A 8 -12.02 -17.90 -4.22
N PRO A 9 -11.09 -17.52 -5.12
CA PRO A 9 -9.75 -18.06 -5.03
C PRO A 9 -9.16 -17.66 -3.66
N ASP A 10 -8.88 -18.64 -2.81
CA ASP A 10 -7.83 -18.52 -1.80
C ASP A 10 -6.51 -18.33 -2.57
N GLY A 11 -6.29 -17.10 -3.02
CA GLY A 11 -5.04 -16.68 -3.64
C GLY A 11 -4.14 -16.21 -2.52
N ASP A 12 -3.18 -17.04 -2.13
CA ASP A 12 -1.91 -16.55 -1.60
C ASP A 12 -1.40 -15.50 -2.58
N THR A 13 -1.71 -14.23 -2.31
CA THR A 13 -1.06 -13.12 -2.99
C THR A 13 0.41 -13.24 -2.61
N GLU A 14 1.28 -13.60 -3.57
CA GLU A 14 2.72 -13.69 -3.33
C GLU A 14 3.18 -12.39 -2.64
N SER A 15 3.74 -12.52 -1.43
CA SER A 15 4.23 -11.38 -0.67
C SER A 15 5.39 -10.74 -1.43
N PHE A 16 5.25 -9.46 -1.81
CA PHE A 16 6.30 -8.72 -2.47
C PHE A 16 7.53 -8.58 -1.55
N PHE A 17 7.33 -8.54 -0.23
CA PHE A 17 8.40 -8.57 0.74
C PHE A 17 9.22 -9.86 0.66
N GLU A 18 8.57 -11.02 0.61
CA GLU A 18 9.25 -12.31 0.45
C GLU A 18 10.00 -12.39 -0.89
N GLN A 19 9.37 -11.94 -1.98
CA GLN A 19 10.01 -11.85 -3.30
C GLN A 19 11.24 -10.93 -3.27
N LEU A 20 11.14 -9.76 -2.64
CA LEU A 20 12.24 -8.82 -2.48
C LEU A 20 13.42 -9.46 -1.75
N LEU A 21 13.15 -10.21 -0.67
CA LEU A 21 14.19 -10.90 0.08
C LEU A 21 14.83 -12.03 -0.74
N ASP A 22 14.05 -12.83 -1.46
CA ASP A 22 14.56 -13.91 -2.32
C ASP A 22 15.47 -13.37 -3.42
N GLU A 23 15.01 -12.37 -4.16
CA GLU A 23 15.78 -11.78 -5.25
C GLU A 23 17.00 -10.97 -4.75
N ALA A 24 16.91 -10.39 -3.55
CA ALA A 24 18.02 -9.62 -2.97
C ALA A 24 19.11 -10.50 -2.36
N ALA A 25 18.74 -11.45 -1.51
CA ALA A 25 19.68 -12.22 -0.70
C ALA A 25 19.75 -13.71 -1.11
N GLY A 26 18.65 -14.26 -1.62
CA GLY A 26 18.50 -15.70 -1.86
C GLY A 26 18.55 -16.52 -0.55
N PRO A 27 18.56 -17.86 -0.65
CA PRO A 27 18.56 -18.73 0.52
C PRO A 27 19.86 -18.63 1.31
N PHE A 28 19.78 -18.86 2.63
CA PHE A 28 20.92 -18.92 3.52
C PHE A 28 21.39 -20.37 3.68
N PHE A 29 22.67 -20.62 3.45
CA PHE A 29 23.25 -21.96 3.58
C PHE A 29 23.93 -22.13 4.94
N LEU A 30 23.47 -23.12 5.70
CA LEU A 30 23.99 -23.47 7.01
C LEU A 30 24.66 -24.84 6.95
N ASP A 31 25.86 -24.98 7.51
CA ASP A 31 26.45 -26.30 7.78
C ASP A 31 26.09 -26.73 9.19
N LEU A 32 25.23 -27.73 9.30
CA LEU A 32 24.78 -28.31 10.55
C LEU A 32 25.38 -29.72 10.67
N ASP A 33 26.47 -29.85 11.43
CA ASP A 33 27.21 -31.10 11.66
C ASP A 33 27.58 -31.89 10.39
N GLY A 34 28.06 -31.17 9.37
CA GLY A 34 28.50 -31.74 8.11
C GLY A 34 27.37 -31.98 7.11
N ARG A 35 26.13 -31.60 7.46
CA ARG A 35 24.99 -31.53 6.54
C ARG A 35 24.74 -30.07 6.18
N THR A 36 24.81 -29.77 4.89
CA THR A 36 24.35 -28.47 4.38
C THR A 36 22.82 -28.43 4.41
N ILE A 37 22.29 -27.51 5.19
CA ILE A 37 20.90 -27.14 5.28
C ILE A 37 20.69 -25.85 4.49
N VAL A 38 19.57 -25.78 3.79
CA VAL A 38 19.11 -24.59 3.10
C VAL A 38 18.03 -23.97 3.99
N VAL A 39 18.27 -22.74 4.41
CA VAL A 39 17.28 -21.90 5.08
C VAL A 39 16.69 -21.00 4.00
N ASP A 40 15.42 -21.24 3.67
CA ASP A 40 14.69 -20.41 2.72
C ASP A 40 14.43 -19.02 3.29
N VAL A 41 13.86 -18.14 2.47
CA VAL A 41 13.51 -16.78 2.87
C VAL A 41 12.48 -16.82 4.00
N PRO A 42 12.64 -16.02 5.07
CA PRO A 42 11.63 -15.92 6.13
C PRO A 42 10.30 -15.44 5.55
N SER A 43 9.20 -16.06 5.97
CA SER A 43 7.87 -15.60 5.55
C SER A 43 7.58 -14.20 6.10
N ALA A 44 6.65 -13.49 5.45
CA ALA A 44 6.12 -12.21 5.89
C ALA A 44 5.64 -12.28 7.35
N ASP A 45 4.87 -13.31 7.69
CA ASP A 45 4.38 -13.55 9.06
C ASP A 45 5.52 -13.85 10.05
N GLY A 46 6.53 -14.61 9.61
CA GLY A 46 7.74 -14.88 10.38
C GLY A 46 8.49 -13.59 10.70
N ALA A 47 8.72 -12.74 9.69
CA ALA A 47 9.35 -11.45 9.87
C ALA A 47 8.55 -10.54 10.83
N CYS A 48 7.21 -10.52 10.74
CA CYS A 48 6.35 -9.80 11.68
C CYS A 48 6.48 -10.32 13.12
N THR A 49 6.60 -11.64 13.29
CA THR A 49 6.73 -12.29 14.61
C THR A 49 7.99 -11.83 15.35
N LEU A 50 9.06 -11.44 14.63
CA LEU A 50 10.30 -10.91 15.22
C LEU A 50 10.09 -9.66 16.08
N ASP A 51 9.02 -8.89 15.87
CA ASP A 51 8.71 -7.71 16.70
C ASP A 51 8.37 -8.09 18.15
N THR A 52 7.89 -9.32 18.36
CA THR A 52 7.43 -9.81 19.67
C THR A 52 8.23 -10.98 20.22
N ALA A 53 9.08 -11.60 19.40
CA ALA A 53 9.95 -12.71 19.81
C ALA A 53 10.96 -12.25 20.87
N VAL A 54 10.98 -12.93 22.01
CA VAL A 54 11.84 -12.61 23.16
C VAL A 54 12.87 -13.69 23.46
N THR A 55 12.65 -14.91 22.97
CA THR A 55 13.56 -16.06 23.15
C THR A 55 14.29 -16.41 21.85
N HIS A 56 15.44 -17.09 21.96
CA HIS A 56 16.17 -17.59 20.79
C HIS A 56 15.37 -18.62 19.98
N THR A 57 14.54 -19.43 20.64
CA THR A 57 13.62 -20.38 20.01
C THR A 57 12.59 -19.64 19.16
N GLU A 58 11.87 -18.68 19.74
CA GLU A 58 10.87 -17.88 18.99
C GLU A 58 11.51 -17.12 17.83
N LEU A 59 12.72 -16.57 18.02
CA LEU A 59 13.46 -15.89 16.95
C LEU A 59 13.83 -16.86 15.82
N LEU A 60 14.23 -18.08 16.15
CA LEU A 60 14.59 -19.08 15.16
C LEU A 60 13.35 -19.59 14.41
N ASP A 61 12.28 -19.93 15.13
CA ASP A 61 10.98 -20.34 14.57
C ASP A 61 10.48 -19.31 13.56
N ALA A 62 10.56 -18.02 13.92
CA ALA A 62 10.15 -16.91 13.06
C ALA A 62 11.01 -16.77 11.78
N LEU A 63 12.28 -17.20 11.81
CA LEU A 63 13.19 -17.06 10.68
C LEU A 63 13.21 -18.26 9.74
N VAL A 64 13.05 -19.47 10.28
CA VAL A 64 13.28 -20.71 9.52
C VAL A 64 12.08 -21.66 9.51
N GLY A 65 11.02 -21.33 10.25
CA GLY A 65 9.87 -22.19 10.48
C GLY A 65 10.12 -23.21 11.59
N GLN A 66 9.03 -23.68 12.22
CA GLN A 66 9.09 -24.54 13.40
C GLN A 66 9.87 -25.85 13.15
N ASP A 67 9.58 -26.54 12.04
CA ASP A 67 10.21 -27.85 11.76
C ASP A 67 11.74 -27.76 11.65
N LEU A 68 12.25 -26.72 10.96
CA LEU A 68 13.69 -26.55 10.79
C LEU A 68 14.35 -25.94 12.03
N ALA A 69 13.61 -25.14 12.80
CA ALA A 69 14.09 -24.61 14.06
C ALA A 69 14.34 -25.72 15.07
N ASP A 70 13.42 -26.69 15.19
CA ASP A 70 13.57 -27.86 16.04
C ASP A 70 14.84 -28.66 15.68
N ASP A 71 15.05 -28.94 14.38
CA ASP A 71 16.27 -29.64 13.89
C ASP A 71 17.57 -28.90 14.25
N ILE A 72 17.57 -27.56 14.17
CA ILE A 72 18.73 -26.74 14.54
C ILE A 72 18.92 -26.74 16.06
N LEU A 73 17.85 -26.60 16.84
CA LEU A 73 17.93 -26.56 18.31
C LEU A 73 18.47 -27.87 18.88
N ASP A 74 18.09 -29.02 18.32
CA ASP A 74 18.62 -30.33 18.72
C ASP A 74 20.15 -30.40 18.59
N VAL A 75 20.73 -29.82 17.53
CA VAL A 75 22.19 -29.80 17.33
C VAL A 75 22.89 -28.80 18.25
N TYR A 76 22.18 -27.76 18.67
CA TYR A 76 22.69 -26.71 19.55
C TYR A 76 22.40 -26.95 21.03
N GLU A 77 21.70 -28.04 21.41
CA GLU A 77 21.30 -28.35 22.80
C GLU A 77 22.51 -28.39 23.76
N ASP A 78 23.61 -29.02 23.31
CA ASP A 78 24.84 -29.16 24.09
C ASP A 78 25.86 -28.03 23.85
N ARG A 79 25.52 -27.03 23.04
CA ARG A 79 26.42 -25.93 22.66
C ARG A 79 26.19 -24.68 23.52
N PRO A 80 27.17 -23.78 23.61
CA PRO A 80 26.97 -22.48 24.25
C PRO A 80 25.87 -21.69 23.54
N VAL A 81 24.93 -21.13 24.31
CA VAL A 81 23.82 -20.29 23.79
C VAL A 81 24.32 -19.13 22.93
N SER A 82 25.53 -18.62 23.18
CA SER A 82 26.16 -17.58 22.36
C SER A 82 26.37 -18.00 20.90
N GLU A 83 26.59 -19.29 20.63
CA GLU A 83 26.73 -19.80 19.27
C GLU A 83 25.39 -19.79 18.53
N LEU A 84 24.30 -20.15 19.21
CA LEU A 84 22.94 -20.06 18.67
C LEU A 84 22.54 -18.60 18.41
N ALA A 85 22.82 -17.70 19.36
CA ALA A 85 22.59 -16.27 19.19
C ALA A 85 23.34 -15.72 17.96
N THR A 86 24.60 -16.13 17.78
CA THR A 86 25.42 -15.74 16.62
C THR A 86 24.84 -16.29 15.32
N LEU A 87 24.31 -17.52 15.32
CA LEU A 87 23.64 -18.09 14.15
C LEU A 87 22.38 -17.27 13.78
N ILE A 88 21.53 -16.98 14.76
CA ILE A 88 20.31 -16.18 14.56
C ILE A 88 20.68 -14.80 13.98
N ASP A 89 21.65 -14.11 14.55
CA ASP A 89 22.10 -12.80 14.05
C ASP A 89 22.66 -12.90 12.63
N ARG A 90 23.35 -14.00 12.26
CA ARG A 90 23.83 -14.23 10.89
C ARG A 90 22.68 -14.43 9.90
N ILE A 91 21.67 -15.20 10.27
CA ILE A 91 20.47 -15.42 9.43
C ILE A 91 19.76 -14.07 9.24
N ARG A 92 19.53 -13.34 10.34
CA ARG A 92 18.91 -12.00 10.29
C ARG A 92 19.71 -11.01 9.47
N ALA A 93 21.03 -10.99 9.59
CA ALA A 93 21.89 -10.12 8.79
C ALA A 93 21.82 -10.46 7.30
N HIS A 94 21.80 -11.74 6.94
CA HIS A 94 21.70 -12.19 5.54
C HIS A 94 20.43 -11.64 4.86
N PHE A 95 19.29 -11.68 5.55
CA PHE A 95 18.02 -11.17 5.05
C PHE A 95 17.77 -9.68 5.36
N GLY A 96 18.75 -8.94 5.90
CA GLY A 96 18.57 -7.53 6.26
C GLY A 96 17.56 -7.27 7.39
N LEU A 97 17.30 -8.27 8.24
CA LEU A 97 16.38 -8.24 9.39
C LEU A 97 17.08 -8.10 10.75
N LEU A 98 18.38 -7.76 10.75
CA LEU A 98 19.15 -7.62 11.98
C LEU A 98 18.73 -6.37 12.78
N VAL A 99 18.53 -5.25 12.09
CA VAL A 99 18.16 -3.98 12.71
C VAL A 99 16.68 -3.71 12.45
N PRO A 100 15.81 -3.78 13.46
CA PRO A 100 14.39 -3.50 13.28
C PRO A 100 14.18 -2.00 13.00
N PRO A 101 13.27 -1.64 12.09
CA PRO A 101 12.86 -0.25 11.93
C PRO A 101 12.08 0.23 13.16
N LEU A 102 12.01 1.54 13.38
CA LEU A 102 11.33 2.14 14.55
C LEU A 102 9.84 1.78 14.65
N GLY A 103 9.20 1.41 13.53
CA GLY A 103 7.82 0.96 13.48
C GLY A 103 7.61 -0.56 13.49
N GLY A 104 8.68 -1.35 13.66
CA GLY A 104 8.63 -2.82 13.61
C GLY A 104 8.61 -3.40 12.20
N PHE A 105 8.90 -4.69 12.11
CA PHE A 105 8.81 -5.48 10.88
C PHE A 105 7.39 -5.58 10.36
N LEU A 106 6.37 -5.61 11.23
CA LEU A 106 4.97 -5.60 10.80
C LEU A 106 4.68 -4.44 9.84
N ARG A 107 5.05 -3.22 10.25
CA ARG A 107 4.88 -2.03 9.41
C ARG A 107 5.68 -2.13 8.12
N LEU A 108 6.88 -2.71 8.18
CA LEU A 108 7.73 -2.88 7.00
C LEU A 108 7.09 -3.81 5.99
N VAL A 109 6.72 -5.01 6.43
CA VAL A 109 6.07 -6.04 5.61
C VAL A 109 4.81 -5.46 4.97
N GLU A 110 3.89 -4.90 5.76
CA GLU A 110 2.66 -4.29 5.25
C GLU A 110 2.93 -3.19 4.19
N THR A 111 3.93 -2.33 4.44
CA THR A 111 4.26 -1.24 3.51
C THR A 111 4.85 -1.76 2.20
N ILE A 112 5.70 -2.77 2.28
CA ILE A 112 6.38 -3.36 1.12
C ILE A 112 5.41 -4.24 0.31
N ASP A 113 4.53 -5.00 0.96
CA ASP A 113 3.54 -5.82 0.26
C ASP A 113 2.49 -4.96 -0.45
N LEU A 114 2.00 -3.90 0.20
CA LEU A 114 0.97 -3.05 -0.39
C LEU A 114 1.53 -2.10 -1.47
N TYR A 115 2.76 -1.60 -1.29
CA TYR A 115 3.27 -0.49 -2.10
C TYR A 115 4.68 -0.72 -2.66
N GLY A 116 5.25 -1.91 -2.54
CA GLY A 116 6.63 -2.24 -2.92
C GLY A 116 6.99 -1.86 -4.35
N GLU A 117 6.16 -2.20 -5.33
CA GLU A 117 6.37 -1.84 -6.74
C GLU A 117 6.41 -0.31 -6.96
N ALA A 118 5.50 0.42 -6.30
CA ALA A 118 5.43 1.87 -6.42
C ALA A 118 6.62 2.56 -5.75
N ILE A 119 7.07 2.01 -4.61
CA ILE A 119 8.27 2.45 -3.90
C ILE A 119 9.51 2.19 -4.75
N GLU A 120 9.64 0.98 -5.31
CA GLU A 120 10.77 0.60 -6.17
C GLU A 120 10.87 1.55 -7.36
N ARG A 121 9.73 1.86 -8.01
CA ARG A 121 9.70 2.78 -9.14
C ARG A 121 10.19 4.19 -8.76
N ASP A 122 9.73 4.73 -7.64
CA ASP A 122 10.16 6.05 -7.15
C ASP A 122 11.65 6.08 -6.75
N LEU A 123 12.19 4.96 -6.27
CA LEU A 123 13.60 4.81 -5.95
C LEU A 123 14.47 4.74 -7.21
N ILE A 124 14.04 3.99 -8.24
CA ILE A 124 14.75 3.88 -9.53
C ILE A 124 14.91 5.25 -10.18
N ASP A 125 13.86 6.09 -10.15
CA ASP A 125 13.90 7.45 -10.69
C ASP A 125 14.96 8.35 -10.01
N ARG A 126 15.48 7.94 -8.84
CA ARG A 126 16.57 8.59 -8.11
C ARG A 126 17.90 7.82 -8.13
N ASN A 127 18.02 6.79 -8.96
CA ASN A 127 19.15 5.87 -8.99
C ASN A 127 19.41 5.18 -7.64
N LEU A 128 18.35 4.85 -6.91
CA LEU A 128 18.39 4.03 -5.71
C LEU A 128 17.75 2.68 -6.01
N ASN A 129 18.23 1.63 -5.35
CA ASN A 129 17.75 0.26 -5.57
C ASN A 129 17.18 -0.30 -4.27
N LEU A 130 15.94 -0.80 -4.29
CA LEU A 130 15.25 -1.28 -3.08
C LEU A 130 15.99 -2.46 -2.42
N TYR A 131 16.57 -3.34 -3.24
CA TYR A 131 17.39 -4.49 -2.83
C TYR A 131 18.60 -4.11 -1.98
N ASP A 132 19.08 -2.85 -2.06
CA ASP A 132 20.20 -2.39 -1.25
C ASP A 132 19.84 -2.32 0.25
N TRP A 133 18.55 -2.19 0.59
CA TRP A 133 18.09 -2.24 1.98
C TRP A 133 18.21 -3.63 2.61
N VAL A 134 18.19 -4.68 1.78
CA VAL A 134 18.42 -6.06 2.21
C VAL A 134 19.93 -6.34 2.18
N ARG A 135 20.58 -6.12 1.02
CA ARG A 135 21.99 -6.46 0.76
C ARG A 135 22.99 -5.63 1.57
N GLU A 136 22.71 -4.34 1.74
CA GLU A 136 23.59 -3.38 2.41
C GLU A 136 22.93 -2.76 3.66
N HIS A 137 22.10 -3.53 4.36
CA HIS A 137 21.29 -3.08 5.51
C HIS A 137 22.07 -2.27 6.57
N GLU A 138 23.38 -2.48 6.74
CA GLU A 138 24.25 -1.66 7.61
C GLU A 138 24.39 -0.19 7.15
N LYS A 139 24.44 0.05 5.83
CA LYS A 139 24.56 1.41 5.22
C LYS A 139 23.20 1.99 4.86
N THR A 140 22.23 1.12 4.57
CA THR A 140 20.87 1.43 4.15
C THR A 140 19.87 0.74 5.09
N PRO A 141 19.77 1.18 6.36
CA PRO A 141 18.78 0.62 7.27
C PRO A 141 17.35 0.98 6.84
N TRP A 142 16.38 0.14 7.18
CA TRP A 142 14.95 0.35 6.85
C TRP A 142 14.40 1.70 7.31
N ASP A 143 14.87 2.24 8.44
CA ASP A 143 14.52 3.60 8.88
C ASP A 143 14.86 4.69 7.85
N LYS A 144 15.90 4.48 7.05
CA LYS A 144 16.27 5.41 5.97
C LYS A 144 15.26 5.35 4.83
N LEU A 145 14.69 4.17 4.55
CA LEU A 145 13.58 4.02 3.61
C LEU A 145 12.36 4.78 4.14
N PHE A 146 11.98 4.56 5.39
CA PHE A 146 10.82 5.25 5.97
C PHE A 146 10.97 6.77 5.99
N ARG A 147 12.16 7.31 6.26
CA ARG A 147 12.41 8.76 6.15
C ARG A 147 12.24 9.28 4.72
N PHE A 148 12.51 8.45 3.71
CA PHE A 148 12.23 8.77 2.31
C PHE A 148 10.72 8.76 2.05
N LEU A 149 10.01 7.75 2.54
CA LEU A 149 8.56 7.60 2.38
C LEU A 149 7.75 8.65 3.15
N GLU A 150 8.28 9.20 4.25
CA GLU A 150 7.66 10.31 5.01
C GLU A 150 7.62 11.63 4.24
N ARG A 151 8.53 11.81 3.27
CA ARG A 151 8.57 12.99 2.40
C ARG A 151 8.56 12.53 0.95
N PRO A 152 7.46 11.92 0.52
CA PRO A 152 7.41 11.31 -0.78
C PRO A 152 7.39 12.38 -1.87
N ILE A 153 7.79 11.99 -3.08
CA ILE A 153 7.89 12.90 -4.22
C ILE A 153 6.49 13.36 -4.61
N GLU A 154 6.30 14.66 -4.83
CA GLU A 154 5.04 15.17 -5.35
C GLU A 154 4.79 14.59 -6.74
N GLY A 155 3.69 13.85 -6.92
CA GLY A 155 3.37 13.13 -8.15
C GLY A 155 4.13 11.80 -8.34
N GLY A 156 4.85 11.32 -7.33
CA GLY A 156 5.50 10.01 -7.35
C GLY A 156 4.50 8.85 -7.33
N TYR A 157 4.94 7.68 -7.78
CA TYR A 157 4.14 6.47 -7.84
C TYR A 157 3.64 6.05 -6.46
N TYR A 158 4.48 6.15 -5.43
CA TYR A 158 4.09 5.83 -4.06
C TYR A 158 2.97 6.76 -3.54
N THR A 159 3.06 8.07 -3.81
CA THR A 159 1.99 9.02 -3.40
C THR A 159 0.67 8.73 -4.08
N ALA A 160 0.73 8.29 -5.32
CA ALA A 160 -0.45 7.97 -6.09
C ALA A 160 -1.07 6.64 -5.66
N ALA A 161 -0.26 5.64 -5.33
CA ALA A 161 -0.70 4.38 -4.74
C ALA A 161 -1.44 4.63 -3.41
N LEU A 162 -0.85 5.44 -2.51
CA LEU A 162 -1.53 5.85 -1.26
C LEU A 162 -2.84 6.58 -1.53
N ALA A 163 -2.89 7.44 -2.55
CA ALA A 163 -4.10 8.17 -2.91
C ALA A 163 -5.15 7.31 -3.63
N ALA A 164 -4.78 6.13 -4.13
CA ALA A 164 -5.64 5.16 -4.80
C ALA A 164 -6.14 4.04 -3.86
N ASP A 165 -5.51 3.87 -2.71
CA ASP A 165 -5.91 2.91 -1.66
C ASP A 165 -7.24 3.32 -1.00
N LEU A 166 -8.26 2.46 -1.18
CA LEU A 166 -9.62 2.67 -0.65
C LEU A 166 -9.72 2.38 0.84
N GLU A 167 -9.01 1.39 1.37
CA GLU A 167 -9.05 1.04 2.79
C GLU A 167 -8.38 2.12 3.64
N LEU A 168 -7.25 2.63 3.14
CA LEU A 168 -6.59 3.79 3.73
C LEU A 168 -7.50 5.02 3.68
N ALA A 169 -8.19 5.24 2.55
CA ALA A 169 -9.14 6.34 2.41
C ALA A 169 -10.34 6.21 3.36
N GLU A 170 -10.85 4.99 3.59
CA GLU A 170 -11.92 4.71 4.53
C GLU A 170 -11.48 5.00 5.97
N ARG A 171 -10.31 4.49 6.39
CA ARG A 171 -9.75 4.76 7.73
C ARG A 171 -9.56 6.26 7.97
N HIS A 172 -9.05 6.98 6.98
CA HIS A 172 -8.93 8.44 7.07
C HIS A 172 -10.29 9.14 7.16
N ALA A 173 -11.30 8.68 6.39
CA ALA A 173 -12.64 9.25 6.46
C ALA A 173 -13.32 9.01 7.81
N GLN A 174 -13.10 7.84 8.42
CA GLN A 174 -13.57 7.54 9.77
C GLN A 174 -12.88 8.43 10.81
N TRP A 175 -11.56 8.58 10.73
CA TRP A 175 -10.80 9.45 11.63
C TRP A 175 -11.21 10.93 11.52
N GLU A 176 -11.43 11.43 10.30
CA GLU A 176 -11.92 12.79 10.05
C GLU A 176 -13.35 13.01 10.56
N ALA A 177 -14.20 11.99 10.55
CA ALA A 177 -15.54 12.08 11.11
C ALA A 177 -15.49 12.29 12.64
N GLU A 178 -14.49 11.70 13.31
CA GLU A 178 -14.29 11.82 14.76
C GLU A 178 -13.54 13.10 15.16
N HIS A 179 -12.50 13.49 14.42
CA HIS A 179 -11.56 14.55 14.81
C HIS A 179 -11.70 15.84 14.00
N GLY A 180 -12.56 15.85 12.98
CA GLY A 180 -12.73 16.96 12.06
C GLY A 180 -11.67 16.98 10.95
N LYS A 181 -12.00 17.63 9.84
CA LYS A 181 -11.13 17.70 8.66
C LYS A 181 -9.98 18.70 8.88
N PRO A 182 -8.72 18.32 8.63
CA PRO A 182 -7.60 19.28 8.70
C PRO A 182 -7.79 20.41 7.68
N THR A 183 -7.68 21.65 8.15
CA THR A 183 -7.81 22.85 7.32
C THR A 183 -6.60 23.02 6.41
N GLY A 184 -6.84 23.13 5.10
CA GLY A 184 -5.80 23.46 4.10
C GLY A 184 -5.18 22.28 3.35
N ALA A 185 -5.64 21.05 3.56
CA ALA A 185 -5.22 19.91 2.75
C ALA A 185 -5.75 20.04 1.31
N GLY A 186 -4.84 20.23 0.35
CA GLY A 186 -5.16 20.18 -1.08
C GLY A 186 -5.41 18.75 -1.57
N ARG A 187 -5.90 18.62 -2.81
CA ARG A 187 -6.06 17.32 -3.47
C ARG A 187 -4.68 16.67 -3.68
N PRO A 188 -4.46 15.40 -3.26
CA PRO A 188 -3.20 14.71 -3.52
C PRO A 188 -3.02 14.45 -5.01
N SER A 189 -1.76 14.34 -5.43
CA SER A 189 -1.40 13.96 -6.82
C SER A 189 -1.68 12.48 -7.08
N LEU A 190 -2.14 12.16 -8.28
CA LEU A 190 -2.28 10.77 -8.78
C LEU A 190 -1.23 10.51 -9.86
N VAL A 191 -1.03 9.25 -10.27
CA VAL A 191 -0.06 8.89 -11.32
C VAL A 191 -0.40 9.67 -12.59
N GLY A 192 0.53 10.49 -13.06
CA GLY A 192 0.31 11.34 -14.22
C GLY A 192 -0.71 12.48 -14.02
N TRP A 193 -1.27 12.68 -12.82
CA TRP A 193 -2.12 13.81 -12.49
C TRP A 193 -1.51 14.62 -11.35
N THR A 194 -0.56 15.48 -11.71
CA THR A 194 0.13 16.37 -10.77
C THR A 194 -0.75 17.56 -10.40
N ARG A 195 -0.38 18.26 -9.32
CA ARG A 195 -1.06 19.51 -8.90
C ARG A 195 -1.03 20.59 -9.99
N GLU A 196 0.07 20.65 -10.74
CA GLU A 196 0.20 21.55 -11.91
C GLU A 196 -0.84 21.20 -12.98
N ARG A 197 -0.96 19.92 -13.37
CA ARG A 197 -1.98 19.46 -14.32
C ARG A 197 -3.41 19.72 -13.84
N ASP A 198 -3.68 19.54 -12.54
CA ASP A 198 -4.99 19.87 -11.96
C ASP A 198 -5.28 21.37 -12.02
N THR A 199 -4.26 22.20 -11.76
CA THR A 199 -4.34 23.66 -11.84
C THR A 199 -4.57 24.13 -13.28
N ASP A 200 -3.82 23.60 -14.24
CA ASP A 200 -3.98 23.89 -15.67
C ASP A 200 -5.38 23.48 -16.16
N THR A 201 -5.86 22.32 -15.72
CA THR A 201 -7.21 21.85 -16.03
C THR A 201 -8.27 22.78 -15.45
N ALA A 202 -8.10 23.25 -14.21
CA ALA A 202 -9.00 24.20 -13.57
C ALA A 202 -8.99 25.58 -14.28
N ILE A 203 -7.83 26.04 -14.74
CA ILE A 203 -7.70 27.26 -15.56
C ILE A 203 -8.46 27.07 -16.87
N LEU A 204 -8.25 25.96 -17.57
CA LEU A 204 -8.93 25.66 -18.84
C LEU A 204 -10.46 25.59 -18.67
N GLU A 205 -10.96 24.95 -17.60
CA GLU A 205 -12.39 24.93 -17.28
C GLU A 205 -12.95 26.32 -17.01
N THR A 206 -12.19 27.16 -16.31
CA THR A 206 -12.58 28.55 -16.03
C THR A 206 -12.66 29.36 -17.33
N LEU A 207 -11.68 29.19 -18.23
CA LEU A 207 -11.69 29.83 -19.56
C LEU A 207 -12.90 29.37 -20.40
N ARG A 208 -13.22 28.07 -20.41
CA ARG A 208 -14.42 27.55 -21.11
C ARG A 208 -15.72 28.12 -20.53
N ARG A 209 -15.80 28.31 -19.21
CA ARG A 209 -16.96 28.94 -18.55
C ARG A 209 -17.07 30.42 -18.91
N ILE A 210 -15.95 31.15 -18.93
CA ILE A 210 -15.92 32.56 -19.35
C ILE A 210 -16.35 32.68 -20.82
N GLU A 211 -15.81 31.83 -21.71
CA GLU A 211 -16.21 31.78 -23.11
C GLU A 211 -17.72 31.53 -23.26
N ALA A 212 -18.25 30.51 -22.58
CA ALA A 212 -19.68 30.21 -22.59
C ALA A 212 -20.53 31.38 -22.06
N ALA A 213 -20.08 32.05 -21.00
CA ALA A 213 -20.75 33.23 -20.43
C ALA A 213 -20.73 34.42 -21.40
N VAL A 214 -19.61 34.67 -22.08
CA VAL A 214 -19.48 35.72 -23.11
C VAL A 214 -20.41 35.44 -24.29
N PHE A 215 -20.49 34.18 -24.75
CA PHE A 215 -21.46 33.80 -25.77
C PHE A 215 -22.90 34.00 -25.29
N GLN A 216 -23.25 33.57 -24.08
CA GLN A 216 -24.60 33.76 -23.52
C GLN A 216 -24.97 35.24 -23.35
N ALA A 217 -24.00 36.10 -23.01
CA ALA A 217 -24.20 37.54 -22.87
C ALA A 217 -24.29 38.27 -24.23
N SER A 218 -23.97 37.59 -25.34
CA SER A 218 -24.00 38.21 -26.66
C SER A 218 -25.43 38.52 -27.11
N PRO A 219 -25.75 39.77 -27.47
CA PRO A 219 -27.08 40.16 -27.94
C PRO A 219 -27.46 39.53 -29.28
N LYS A 220 -26.51 38.86 -29.95
CA LYS A 220 -26.76 38.12 -31.20
C LYS A 220 -27.35 36.72 -30.97
N ILE A 221 -27.27 36.17 -29.76
CA ILE A 221 -27.86 34.86 -29.43
C ILE A 221 -29.29 35.07 -28.92
N LYS A 222 -30.29 34.75 -29.75
CA LYS A 222 -31.69 34.68 -29.33
C LYS A 222 -32.06 33.24 -28.98
N GLY A 223 -32.28 32.96 -27.69
CA GLY A 223 -32.76 31.64 -27.22
C GLY A 223 -31.97 31.06 -26.05
N ARG A 224 -32.15 29.75 -25.79
CA ARG A 224 -31.38 29.01 -24.78
C ARG A 224 -29.93 28.92 -25.28
N GLY A 225 -29.03 29.74 -24.74
CA GLY A 225 -27.62 29.80 -25.12
C GLY A 225 -26.89 28.46 -24.94
N PRO A 226 -25.61 28.38 -25.34
CA PRO A 226 -24.82 27.16 -25.21
C PRO A 226 -24.84 26.66 -23.76
N LYS A 227 -25.02 25.33 -23.57
CA LYS A 227 -25.03 24.70 -22.25
C LYS A 227 -23.72 25.02 -21.52
N THR A 228 -23.80 25.26 -20.22
CA THR A 228 -22.61 25.39 -19.38
C THR A 228 -21.70 24.18 -19.60
N PRO A 229 -20.41 24.40 -19.93
CA PRO A 229 -19.47 23.31 -20.14
C PRO A 229 -19.44 22.39 -18.93
N ARG A 230 -19.52 21.07 -19.18
CA ARG A 230 -19.29 20.08 -18.13
C ARG A 230 -17.81 20.15 -17.70
N PRO A 231 -17.51 19.88 -16.41
CA PRO A 231 -16.14 19.67 -15.96
C PRO A 231 -15.44 18.64 -16.84
N LEU A 232 -14.13 18.83 -17.05
CA LEU A 232 -13.31 17.83 -17.71
C LEU A 232 -13.22 16.58 -16.82
N PRO A 233 -13.17 15.38 -17.41
CA PRO A 233 -12.98 14.16 -16.62
C PRO A 233 -11.65 14.27 -15.88
N ARG A 234 -11.68 14.05 -14.56
CA ARG A 234 -10.50 14.00 -13.71
C ARG A 234 -10.43 12.59 -13.11
N PRO A 235 -9.24 11.96 -13.04
CA PRO A 235 -9.10 10.70 -12.32
C PRO A 235 -9.48 10.94 -10.85
N LEU A 236 -10.33 10.10 -10.27
CA LEU A 236 -10.81 10.28 -8.90
C LEU A 236 -9.78 9.72 -7.91
N THR A 237 -9.55 10.42 -6.80
CA THR A 237 -8.78 9.83 -5.69
C THR A 237 -9.65 8.78 -4.99
N ALA A 238 -9.03 7.82 -4.29
CA ALA A 238 -9.74 6.83 -3.47
C ALA A 238 -10.71 7.49 -2.48
N ARG A 239 -10.28 8.59 -1.87
CA ARG A 239 -11.14 9.42 -1.02
C ARG A 239 -12.37 9.95 -1.76
N GLU A 240 -12.19 10.48 -2.96
CA GLU A 240 -13.31 10.99 -3.78
C GLU A 240 -14.22 9.85 -4.26
N ARG A 241 -13.67 8.68 -4.58
CA ARG A 241 -14.43 7.47 -4.90
C ARG A 241 -15.27 7.03 -3.70
N TYR A 242 -14.67 6.95 -2.52
CA TYR A 242 -15.34 6.62 -1.27
C TYR A 242 -16.43 7.65 -0.90
N ASP A 243 -16.14 8.94 -0.96
CA ASP A 243 -17.14 9.99 -0.67
C ASP A 243 -18.33 9.90 -1.65
N LYS A 244 -18.07 9.65 -2.94
CA LYS A 244 -19.10 9.46 -3.96
C LYS A 244 -19.92 8.20 -3.70
N TYR A 245 -19.28 7.11 -3.29
CA TYR A 245 -19.93 5.87 -2.89
C TYR A 245 -20.84 6.09 -1.66
N ARG A 246 -20.34 6.74 -0.61
CA ARG A 246 -21.11 7.06 0.60
C ARG A 246 -22.34 7.90 0.28
N LEU A 247 -22.18 8.97 -0.51
CA LEU A 247 -23.29 9.81 -0.95
C LEU A 247 -24.34 9.02 -1.74
N TYR A 248 -23.89 8.06 -2.54
CA TYR A 248 -24.78 7.20 -3.29
C TYR A 248 -25.59 6.27 -2.38
N VAL A 249 -24.94 5.64 -1.39
CA VAL A 249 -25.58 4.81 -0.36
C VAL A 249 -26.59 5.64 0.44
N GLU A 250 -26.20 6.82 0.91
CA GLU A 250 -27.11 7.72 1.65
C GLU A 250 -28.32 8.13 0.80
N HIS A 251 -28.09 8.44 -0.47
CA HIS A 251 -29.17 8.79 -1.40
C HIS A 251 -30.09 7.61 -1.68
N ASP A 252 -29.56 6.39 -1.86
CA ASP A 252 -30.33 5.16 -2.05
C ASP A 252 -31.18 4.84 -0.80
N ASP A 253 -30.62 5.03 0.40
CA ASP A 253 -31.35 4.87 1.66
C ASP A 253 -32.44 5.93 1.86
N ILE A 254 -32.17 7.20 1.55
CA ILE A 254 -33.17 8.27 1.60
C ILE A 254 -34.28 7.99 0.57
N ALA A 255 -33.92 7.64 -0.66
CA ALA A 255 -34.87 7.33 -1.71
C ALA A 255 -35.73 6.12 -1.34
N SER A 256 -35.13 5.08 -0.74
CA SER A 256 -35.85 3.91 -0.20
C SER A 256 -36.82 4.30 0.91
N LYS A 257 -36.44 5.20 1.81
CA LYS A 257 -37.33 5.69 2.90
C LYS A 257 -38.48 6.56 2.37
N VAL A 258 -38.22 7.40 1.36
CA VAL A 258 -39.22 8.34 0.80
C VAL A 258 -40.19 7.65 -0.16
N LEU A 259 -39.71 6.75 -1.00
CA LEU A 259 -40.50 6.10 -2.06
C LEU A 259 -41.01 4.71 -1.66
N GLY A 260 -40.52 4.14 -0.56
CA GLY A 260 -40.97 2.87 0.02
C GLY A 260 -40.94 1.73 -0.99
N SER A 261 -42.05 1.01 -1.15
CA SER A 261 -42.19 -0.13 -2.06
C SER A 261 -42.06 0.20 -3.56
N ARG A 262 -42.03 1.49 -3.94
CA ARG A 262 -41.85 1.93 -5.34
C ARG A 262 -40.40 2.13 -5.72
N TYR A 263 -39.49 2.11 -4.75
CA TYR A 263 -38.06 2.24 -5.02
C TYR A 263 -37.44 0.88 -5.28
N LYS A 264 -36.72 0.76 -6.38
CA LYS A 264 -35.83 -0.37 -6.63
C LYS A 264 -34.43 0.14 -6.35
N ARG A 265 -33.80 -0.38 -5.29
CA ARG A 265 -32.40 -0.06 -4.96
C ARG A 265 -31.56 -0.25 -6.19
N LEU A 266 -30.73 0.74 -6.49
CA LEU A 266 -29.80 0.63 -7.59
C LEU A 266 -28.69 -0.35 -7.18
N SER A 267 -28.16 -1.13 -8.13
CA SER A 267 -26.91 -1.85 -7.89
C SER A 267 -25.85 -0.82 -7.49
N LEU A 268 -25.22 -1.03 -6.35
CA LEU A 268 -24.16 -0.15 -5.88
C LEU A 268 -23.03 -0.21 -6.91
N PRO A 269 -22.53 0.94 -7.40
CA PRO A 269 -21.30 0.94 -8.17
C PRO A 269 -20.19 0.40 -7.26
N ASP A 270 -19.40 -0.54 -7.78
CA ASP A 270 -18.24 -1.04 -7.07
C ASP A 270 -17.28 0.14 -6.82
N PRO A 271 -16.87 0.43 -5.57
CA PRO A 271 -15.93 1.51 -5.29
C PRO A 271 -14.55 1.31 -5.96
N THR A 272 -14.26 0.10 -6.45
CA THR A 272 -13.02 -0.24 -7.17
C THR A 272 -13.06 0.07 -8.68
N ASP A 273 -14.24 0.23 -9.28
CA ASP A 273 -14.40 0.55 -10.71
C ASP A 273 -14.24 2.07 -10.99
N ASP A 274 -13.54 2.42 -12.08
CA ASP A 274 -13.24 3.79 -12.55
C ASP A 274 -14.43 4.55 -13.19
#